data_AF-A5GHR7-F1
#
_entry.id   AF-A5GHR7-F1
#
_cell.length_a   1.000
_cell.length_b   1.000
_cell.length_c   1.000
_cell.angle_alpha   90.00
_cell.angle_beta   90.00
_cell.angle_gamma   90.00
#
_symmetry.space_group_name_H-M   'P 1'
#
loop_
_entity.id
_entity.type
_entity.pdbx_description
1 polymer ?
#
loop_
_entity_poly.entity_id
_entity_poly.type
_entity_poly.pdbx_seq_one_letter_code
_entity_poly.pdbx_strand_id
1 'polypeptide(L)'
;MNAPIEIPATFEPSLPLDSSVLDEPLVLDGTVQQFDPVLRAADLAASMPRQWCGSYKSFTSGSAVEVKLTLASVEPIGQMVNLRGDMEIAGVSTPVQGNLNATSDQLDLLPLAGELADDLEAGGDFLGLQGLSLSGWQAPRLTNLGGSLSLAPSCSSSETLPVRALW
;
A
#
# COMPACT_ATOMS: atom_id res chain seq x y z
N MET A 1 43.87 -32.26 -35.42
CA MET A 1 44.67 -31.28 -34.66
C MET A 1 44.01 -29.93 -34.84
N ASN A 2 43.32 -29.41 -33.82
CA ASN A 2 42.83 -28.03 -33.77
C ASN A 2 43.41 -27.43 -32.49
N ALA A 3 44.30 -26.45 -32.61
CA ALA A 3 44.83 -25.72 -31.46
C ALA A 3 43.79 -24.68 -31.00
N PRO A 4 43.68 -24.37 -29.70
CA PRO A 4 42.86 -23.26 -29.24
C PRO A 4 43.49 -21.92 -29.66
N ILE A 5 42.64 -21.00 -30.10
CA ILE A 5 43.02 -19.61 -30.41
C ILE A 5 42.95 -18.81 -29.11
N GLU A 6 44.09 -18.35 -28.61
CA GLU A 6 44.13 -17.34 -27.54
C GLU A 6 43.97 -15.95 -28.14
N ILE A 7 42.96 -15.21 -27.68
CA ILE A 7 42.75 -13.81 -28.03
C ILE A 7 43.33 -12.99 -26.88
N PRO A 8 44.39 -12.19 -27.07
CA PRO A 8 44.88 -11.32 -26.01
C PRO A 8 43.84 -10.22 -25.73
N ALA A 9 43.33 -10.16 -24.51
CA ALA A 9 42.53 -9.04 -24.05
C ALA A 9 43.46 -7.85 -23.79
N THR A 10 43.39 -6.83 -24.64
CA THR A 10 44.03 -5.54 -24.38
C THR A 10 43.25 -4.83 -23.29
N PHE A 11 43.80 -4.75 -22.08
CA PHE A 11 43.25 -3.90 -21.04
C PHE A 11 43.66 -2.45 -21.33
N GLU A 12 42.69 -1.60 -21.64
CA GLU A 12 42.92 -0.15 -21.69
C GLU A 12 43.22 0.34 -20.26
N PRO A 13 44.20 1.24 -20.07
CA PRO A 13 44.46 1.82 -18.76
C PRO A 13 43.23 2.60 -18.32
N SER A 14 42.64 2.20 -17.19
CA SER A 14 41.59 2.98 -16.54
C SER A 14 42.11 4.39 -16.29
N LEU A 15 41.40 5.39 -16.80
CA LEU A 15 41.65 6.80 -16.50
C LEU A 15 41.75 6.97 -14.98
N PRO A 16 42.75 7.71 -14.46
CA PRO A 16 42.80 8.01 -13.03
C PRO A 16 41.51 8.73 -12.64
N LEU A 17 40.74 8.14 -11.74
CA LEU A 17 39.60 8.81 -11.11
C LEU A 17 40.18 9.91 -10.24
N ASP A 18 40.16 11.14 -10.74
CA ASP A 18 40.53 12.32 -9.96
C ASP A 18 39.47 12.53 -8.88
N SER A 19 39.78 12.09 -7.66
CA SER A 19 38.91 12.21 -6.49
C SER A 19 38.56 13.67 -6.14
N SER A 20 39.35 14.62 -6.64
CA SER A 20 39.16 16.06 -6.43
C SER A 20 37.89 16.60 -7.09
N VAL A 21 37.32 15.87 -8.06
CA VAL A 21 36.08 16.25 -8.77
C VAL A 21 34.82 15.90 -7.97
N LEU A 22 34.94 15.08 -6.92
CA LEU A 22 33.80 14.64 -6.11
C LEU A 22 33.47 15.56 -4.92
N ASP A 23 34.31 16.57 -4.64
CA ASP A 23 34.17 17.48 -3.49
C ASP A 23 33.43 18.80 -3.82
N GLU A 24 32.99 19.00 -5.06
CA GLU A 24 32.16 20.17 -5.40
C GLU A 24 30.73 19.92 -4.89
N PRO A 25 30.26 20.65 -3.85
CA PRO A 25 28.91 20.47 -3.37
C PRO A 25 27.95 20.87 -4.48
N LEU A 26 27.08 19.93 -4.87
CA LEU A 26 26.04 20.17 -5.85
C LEU A 26 25.06 21.22 -5.28
N VAL A 27 25.25 22.47 -5.67
CA VAL A 27 24.31 23.57 -5.37
C VAL A 27 23.10 23.37 -6.28
N LEU A 28 22.07 22.73 -5.74
CA LEU A 28 20.78 22.63 -6.40
C LEU A 28 20.05 23.97 -6.25
N ASP A 29 19.94 24.72 -7.35
CA ASP A 29 19.06 25.88 -7.42
C ASP A 29 17.59 25.43 -7.31
N GLY A 30 16.95 25.72 -6.18
CA GLY A 30 15.54 25.41 -5.95
C GLY A 30 15.06 25.87 -4.58
N THR A 31 13.79 26.23 -4.48
CA THR A 31 13.14 26.43 -3.18
C THR A 31 12.80 25.07 -2.60
N VAL A 32 13.31 24.77 -1.39
CA VAL A 32 12.84 23.62 -0.63
C VAL A 32 11.40 23.93 -0.23
N GLN A 33 10.43 23.23 -0.82
CA GLN A 33 9.06 23.26 -0.29
C GLN A 33 9.10 22.69 1.12
N GLN A 34 8.79 23.53 2.10
CA GLN A 34 8.64 23.08 3.48
C GLN A 34 7.42 22.16 3.53
N PHE A 35 7.68 20.87 3.72
CA PHE A 35 6.64 19.89 3.90
C PHE A 35 6.00 20.07 5.28
N ASP A 36 4.73 20.43 5.32
CA ASP A 36 3.93 20.50 6.55
C ASP A 36 3.10 19.22 6.70
N PRO A 37 3.53 18.26 7.55
CA PRO A 37 2.83 16.99 7.70
C PRO A 37 1.46 17.16 8.40
N VAL A 38 1.25 18.22 9.17
CA VAL A 38 -0.01 18.46 9.88
C VAL A 38 -1.06 18.99 8.91
N LEU A 39 -0.70 19.94 8.05
CA LEU A 39 -1.59 20.41 6.98
C LEU A 39 -1.94 19.26 6.03
N ARG A 40 -0.95 18.43 5.65
CA ARG A 40 -1.22 17.27 4.80
C ARG A 40 -2.16 16.26 5.46
N ALA A 41 -2.04 16.00 6.77
CA ALA A 41 -2.96 15.11 7.47
C ALA A 41 -4.40 15.65 7.42
N ALA A 42 -4.59 16.97 7.60
CA ALA A 42 -5.89 17.61 7.48
C ALA A 42 -6.45 17.50 6.05
N ASP A 43 -5.63 17.74 5.02
CA ASP A 43 -6.03 17.62 3.61
C ASP A 43 -6.40 16.17 3.25
N LEU A 44 -5.61 15.19 3.71
CA LEU A 44 -5.92 13.77 3.56
C LEU A 44 -7.26 13.44 4.22
N ALA A 45 -7.48 13.87 5.46
CA ALA A 45 -8.72 13.57 6.16
C ALA A 45 -9.97 14.20 5.51
N ALA A 46 -9.83 15.39 4.93
CA ALA A 46 -10.90 16.09 4.23
C ALA A 46 -11.22 15.47 2.86
N SER A 47 -10.21 14.98 2.15
CA SER A 47 -10.35 14.48 0.77
C SER A 47 -10.48 12.96 0.66
N MET A 48 -10.17 12.20 1.71
CA MET A 48 -10.17 10.74 1.69
C MET A 48 -11.57 10.18 1.37
N PRO A 49 -11.69 9.31 0.34
CA PRO A 49 -12.93 8.62 0.04
C PRO A 49 -13.42 7.77 1.22
N ARG A 50 -14.74 7.76 1.44
CA ARG A 50 -15.36 6.99 2.52
C ARG A 50 -15.60 5.53 2.16
N GLN A 51 -15.57 5.20 0.87
CA GLN A 51 -15.82 3.85 0.38
C GLN A 51 -14.66 3.39 -0.49
N TRP A 52 -14.18 2.20 -0.18
CA TRP A 52 -13.08 1.52 -0.84
C TRP A 52 -13.50 0.10 -1.17
N CYS A 53 -13.17 -0.35 -2.37
CA CYS A 53 -13.47 -1.70 -2.82
C CYS A 53 -12.26 -2.31 -3.52
N GLY A 54 -12.16 -3.63 -3.46
CA GLY A 54 -11.10 -4.35 -4.13
C GLY A 54 -11.07 -5.81 -3.72
N SER A 55 -9.87 -6.33 -3.46
CA SER A 55 -9.70 -7.75 -3.14
C SER A 55 -8.61 -8.02 -2.12
N TYR A 56 -8.83 -9.08 -1.35
CA TYR A 56 -7.85 -9.71 -0.49
C TYR A 56 -7.43 -11.02 -1.15
N LYS A 57 -6.12 -11.27 -1.20
CA LYS A 57 -5.55 -12.52 -1.70
C LYS A 57 -4.67 -13.14 -0.62
N SER A 58 -5.12 -14.27 -0.07
CA SER A 58 -4.34 -15.11 0.83
C SER A 58 -3.10 -15.66 0.10
N PHE A 59 -1.95 -15.66 0.76
CA PHE A 59 -0.75 -16.34 0.25
C PHE A 59 -0.74 -17.82 0.59
N THR A 60 -1.58 -18.27 1.52
CA THR A 60 -1.75 -19.69 1.87
C THR A 60 -2.59 -20.42 0.83
N SER A 61 -3.79 -19.89 0.50
CA SER A 61 -4.70 -20.53 -0.46
C SER A 61 -4.48 -20.07 -1.89
N GLY A 62 -3.94 -18.86 -2.08
CA GLY A 62 -3.81 -18.21 -3.39
C GLY A 62 -5.14 -17.69 -3.96
N SER A 63 -6.26 -17.91 -3.27
CA SER A 63 -7.59 -17.43 -3.67
C SER A 63 -7.73 -15.94 -3.40
N ALA A 64 -8.46 -15.25 -4.28
CA ALA A 64 -8.81 -13.84 -4.11
C ALA A 64 -10.30 -13.71 -3.81
N VAL A 65 -10.63 -12.91 -2.80
CA VAL A 65 -12.00 -12.62 -2.36
C VAL A 65 -12.26 -11.12 -2.42
N GLU A 66 -13.52 -10.75 -2.64
CA GLU A 66 -13.94 -9.35 -2.67
C GLU A 66 -13.82 -8.72 -1.27
N VAL A 67 -13.40 -7.46 -1.25
CA VAL A 67 -13.30 -6.64 -0.05
C VAL A 67 -14.01 -5.32 -0.25
N LYS A 68 -14.78 -4.93 0.77
CA LYS A 68 -15.37 -3.59 0.88
C LYS A 68 -15.00 -2.98 2.21
N LEU A 69 -14.47 -1.76 2.18
CA LEU A 69 -14.17 -0.97 3.36
C LEU A 69 -15.00 0.31 3.33
N THR A 70 -15.73 0.56 4.42
CA THR A 70 -16.53 1.76 4.63
C THR A 70 -16.00 2.51 5.85
N LEU A 71 -15.36 3.66 5.63
CA LEU A 71 -14.83 4.51 6.68
C LEU A 71 -15.94 5.38 7.27
N ALA A 72 -16.27 5.12 8.53
CA ALA A 72 -17.21 5.90 9.33
C ALA A 72 -16.57 7.19 9.86
N SER A 73 -15.29 7.15 10.26
CA SER A 73 -14.54 8.33 10.69
C SER A 73 -13.15 8.37 10.05
N VAL A 74 -12.72 9.59 9.72
CA VAL A 74 -11.41 9.94 9.18
C VAL A 74 -11.08 11.30 9.79
N GLU A 75 -10.19 11.30 10.79
CA GLU A 75 -9.92 12.46 11.64
C GLU A 75 -8.42 12.74 11.69
N PRO A 76 -7.97 13.98 11.43
CA PRO A 76 -6.56 14.34 11.56
C PRO A 76 -6.19 14.49 13.04
N ILE A 77 -5.06 13.90 13.44
CA ILE A 77 -4.47 14.03 14.77
C ILE A 77 -2.97 14.29 14.59
N GLY A 78 -2.58 15.57 14.63
CA GLY A 78 -1.21 15.99 14.33
C GLY A 78 -0.82 15.59 12.90
N GLN A 79 0.23 14.80 12.75
CA GLN A 79 0.70 14.28 11.45
C GLN A 79 0.07 12.94 11.05
N MET A 80 -0.90 12.45 11.82
CA MET A 80 -1.59 11.19 11.57
C MET A 80 -3.04 11.44 11.16
N VAL A 81 -3.64 10.49 10.45
CA VAL A 81 -5.08 10.42 10.22
C VAL A 81 -5.60 9.16 10.89
N ASN A 82 -6.44 9.33 11.90
CA ASN A 82 -7.14 8.24 12.57
C ASN A 82 -8.33 7.79 11.71
N LEU A 83 -8.46 6.48 11.54
CA LEU A 83 -9.43 5.82 10.68
C LEU A 83 -10.29 4.88 11.50
N ARG A 84 -11.61 4.91 11.28
CA ARG A 84 -12.55 3.93 11.84
C ARG A 84 -13.63 3.59 10.83
N GLY A 85 -14.08 2.35 10.84
CA GLY A 85 -15.12 1.90 9.93
C GLY A 85 -15.40 0.42 10.02
N ASP A 86 -15.95 -0.12 8.94
CA ASP A 86 -16.27 -1.53 8.80
C ASP A 86 -15.64 -2.06 7.51
N MET A 87 -15.01 -3.23 7.61
CA MET A 87 -14.46 -3.96 6.48
C MET A 87 -15.23 -5.27 6.32
N GLU A 88 -15.62 -5.58 5.09
CA GLU A 88 -16.28 -6.81 4.71
C GLU A 88 -15.35 -7.60 3.79
N ILE A 89 -15.01 -8.82 4.18
CA ILE A 89 -14.14 -9.74 3.41
C ILE A 89 -14.89 -11.05 3.28
N ALA A 90 -15.09 -11.54 2.05
CA ALA A 90 -15.81 -12.79 1.78
C ALA A 90 -17.18 -12.89 2.50
N GLY A 91 -17.89 -11.77 2.65
CA GLY A 91 -19.19 -11.68 3.32
C GLY A 91 -19.15 -11.63 4.86
N VAL A 92 -17.96 -11.66 5.47
CA VAL A 92 -17.78 -11.48 6.91
C VAL A 92 -17.41 -10.02 7.19
N SER A 93 -18.22 -9.34 8.01
CA SER A 93 -17.98 -7.95 8.39
C SER A 93 -17.23 -7.86 9.72
N THR A 94 -16.20 -7.03 9.75
CA THR A 94 -15.37 -6.75 10.93
C THR A 94 -15.20 -5.24 11.10
N PRO A 95 -15.44 -4.69 12.31
CA PRO A 95 -15.07 -3.32 12.61
C PRO A 95 -13.56 -3.15 12.48
N VAL A 96 -13.11 -2.03 11.94
CA VAL A 96 -11.69 -1.71 11.80
C VAL A 96 -11.35 -0.37 12.43
N GLN A 97 -10.14 -0.28 12.97
CA GLN A 97 -9.52 0.97 13.40
C GLN A 97 -8.08 1.05 12.90
N GLY A 98 -7.60 2.24 12.59
CA GLY A 98 -6.25 2.38 12.07
C GLY A 98 -5.75 3.80 12.05
N ASN A 99 -4.51 3.97 11.61
CA ASN A 99 -3.89 5.26 11.42
C ASN A 99 -3.12 5.31 10.10
N LEU A 100 -3.15 6.47 9.44
CA LEU A 100 -2.32 6.78 8.27
C LEU A 100 -1.35 7.90 8.63
N ASN A 101 -0.06 7.69 8.41
CA ASN A 101 0.96 8.73 8.61
C ASN A 101 1.05 9.63 7.37
N ALA A 102 0.80 10.94 7.53
CA ALA A 102 0.82 11.88 6.42
C ALA A 102 2.22 12.10 5.83
N THR A 103 3.29 11.82 6.57
CA THR A 103 4.67 11.96 6.08
C THR A 103 5.08 10.78 5.19
N SER A 104 4.73 9.55 5.59
CA SER A 104 5.21 8.32 4.95
C SER A 104 4.16 7.57 4.14
N ASP A 105 2.89 7.98 4.19
CA ASP A 105 1.73 7.23 3.67
C ASP A 105 1.61 5.81 4.24
N GLN A 106 2.26 5.56 5.38
CA GLN A 106 2.17 4.28 6.06
C GLN A 106 0.83 4.14 6.75
N LEU A 107 0.12 3.06 6.40
CA LEU A 107 -1.14 2.65 7.00
C LEU A 107 -0.88 1.51 7.98
N ASP A 108 -1.54 1.60 9.12
CA ASP A 108 -1.79 0.48 10.04
C ASP A 108 -3.30 0.40 10.26
N LEU A 109 -3.92 -0.75 9.99
CA LEU A 109 -5.36 -0.97 10.08
C LEU A 109 -5.67 -2.32 10.73
N LEU A 110 -6.25 -2.28 11.92
CA LEU A 110 -6.57 -3.43 12.74
C LEU A 110 -8.05 -3.81 12.61
N PRO A 111 -8.36 -5.04 12.20
CA PRO A 111 -9.66 -5.67 12.45
C PRO A 111 -9.89 -5.91 13.94
N LEU A 112 -11.11 -5.67 14.41
CA LEU A 112 -11.45 -5.74 15.84
C LEU A 112 -12.38 -6.90 16.19
N ALA A 113 -12.91 -7.63 15.19
CA ALA A 113 -13.69 -8.83 15.45
C ALA A 113 -12.82 -10.02 15.90
N GLY A 114 -13.37 -10.88 16.75
CA GLY A 114 -12.72 -12.13 17.16
C GLY A 114 -12.78 -13.24 16.12
N GLU A 115 -13.71 -13.14 15.16
CA GLU A 115 -13.83 -14.02 14.00
C GLU A 115 -13.64 -13.20 12.74
N LEU A 116 -12.74 -13.65 11.86
CA LEU A 116 -12.41 -13.00 10.59
C LEU A 116 -12.58 -14.01 9.44
N ALA A 117 -12.62 -13.50 8.21
CA ALA A 117 -12.76 -14.32 7.02
C ALA A 117 -11.48 -15.07 6.63
N ASP A 118 -11.64 -16.18 5.92
CA ASP A 118 -10.55 -16.92 5.26
C ASP A 118 -9.40 -17.30 6.22
N ASP A 119 -8.15 -16.98 5.88
CA ASP A 119 -6.97 -17.21 6.69
C ASP A 119 -6.60 -16.00 7.57
N LEU A 120 -7.50 -15.03 7.73
CA LEU A 120 -7.28 -13.93 8.66
C LEU A 120 -7.51 -14.40 10.10
N GLU A 121 -6.54 -14.12 10.95
CA GLU A 121 -6.56 -14.52 12.36
C GLU A 121 -6.68 -13.29 13.27
N ALA A 122 -7.44 -13.43 14.36
CA ALA A 122 -7.53 -12.37 15.35
C ALA A 122 -6.15 -12.00 15.91
N GLY A 123 -5.85 -10.71 15.95
CA GLY A 123 -4.58 -10.15 16.42
C GLY A 123 -3.56 -9.83 15.32
N GLY A 124 -3.88 -10.06 14.04
CA GLY A 124 -3.14 -9.48 12.92
C GLY A 124 -3.68 -8.12 12.49
N ASP A 125 -2.99 -7.50 11.54
CA ASP A 125 -3.23 -6.15 11.05
C ASP A 125 -2.90 -5.99 9.56
N PHE A 126 -3.45 -4.97 8.92
CA PHE A 126 -3.10 -4.59 7.55
C PHE A 126 -2.11 -3.43 7.56
N LEU A 127 -0.94 -3.64 6.95
CA LEU A 127 0.10 -2.64 6.79
C LEU A 127 0.20 -2.17 5.35
N GLY A 128 0.06 -0.86 5.12
CA GLY A 128 0.17 -0.24 3.80
C GLY A 128 1.36 0.70 3.70
N LEU A 129 1.97 0.79 2.51
CA LEU A 129 3.01 1.78 2.19
C LEU A 129 2.50 2.89 1.25
N GLN A 130 1.28 2.72 0.74
CA GLN A 130 0.63 3.66 -0.18
C GLN A 130 -0.81 3.90 0.29
N GLY A 131 -0.97 4.16 1.60
CA GLY A 131 -2.27 4.25 2.26
C GLY A 131 -3.12 2.99 2.11
N LEU A 132 -4.40 3.18 1.83
CA LEU A 132 -5.39 2.11 1.70
C LEU A 132 -5.28 1.32 0.39
N SER A 133 -4.62 1.88 -0.63
CA SER A 133 -4.66 1.30 -1.98
C SER A 133 -3.92 -0.03 -2.09
N LEU A 134 -2.83 -0.19 -1.34
CA LEU A 134 -2.03 -1.41 -1.31
C LEU A 134 -1.50 -1.64 0.10
N SER A 135 -1.92 -2.76 0.68
CA SER A 135 -1.49 -3.21 2.00
C SER A 135 -1.27 -4.72 2.03
N GLY A 136 -0.52 -5.19 3.02
CA GLY A 136 -0.30 -6.60 3.31
C GLY A 136 -0.91 -6.97 4.64
N TRP A 137 -1.47 -8.18 4.73
CA TRP A 137 -1.87 -8.76 6.01
C TRP A 137 -0.61 -9.25 6.75
N GLN A 138 -0.38 -8.69 7.93
CA GLN A 138 0.60 -9.19 8.88
C GLN A 138 -0.11 -10.15 9.85
N ALA A 139 0.12 -11.44 9.64
CA ALA A 139 -0.49 -12.45 10.48
C ALA A 139 0.16 -12.50 11.88
N PRO A 140 -0.61 -12.85 12.92
CA PRO A 140 -0.08 -12.95 14.29
C PRO A 140 0.79 -14.19 14.51
N ARG A 141 0.79 -15.14 13.58
CA ARG A 141 1.51 -16.42 13.68
C ARG A 141 2.41 -16.64 12.46
N LEU A 142 3.61 -17.15 12.71
CA LEU A 142 4.61 -17.46 11.67
C LEU A 142 4.18 -18.56 10.69
N THR A 143 3.16 -19.36 11.03
CA THR A 143 2.62 -20.41 10.16
C THR A 143 1.68 -19.87 9.09
N ASN A 144 1.24 -18.63 9.23
CA ASN A 144 0.39 -17.95 8.27
C ASN A 144 1.27 -17.02 7.42
N LEU A 145 1.23 -17.24 6.11
CA LEU A 145 2.09 -16.54 5.16
C LEU A 145 1.65 -15.09 4.90
N GLY A 146 0.50 -14.69 5.43
CA GLY A 146 -0.07 -13.38 5.17
C GLY A 146 -0.91 -13.35 3.90
N GLY A 147 -1.13 -12.15 3.39
CA GLY A 147 -1.86 -11.91 2.16
C GLY A 147 -1.69 -10.48 1.67
N SER A 148 -2.21 -10.20 0.48
CA SER A 148 -2.23 -8.84 -0.09
C SER A 148 -3.65 -8.30 -0.14
N LEU A 149 -3.83 -7.06 0.31
CA LEU A 149 -5.05 -6.29 0.19
C LEU A 149 -4.83 -5.14 -0.79
N SER A 150 -5.62 -5.13 -1.87
CA SER A 150 -5.62 -4.07 -2.87
C SER A 150 -6.98 -3.41 -2.89
N LEU A 151 -7.04 -2.10 -2.70
CA LEU A 151 -8.27 -1.33 -2.68
C LEU A 151 -8.17 -0.16 -3.65
N ALA A 152 -9.31 0.25 -4.18
CA ALA A 152 -9.46 1.47 -4.94
C ALA A 152 -10.59 2.31 -4.33
N PRO A 153 -10.48 3.64 -4.41
CA PRO A 153 -11.60 4.50 -4.04
C PRO A 153 -12.73 4.29 -5.04
N SER A 154 -13.97 4.33 -4.54
CA SER A 154 -15.20 4.00 -5.26
C SER A 154 -15.36 2.51 -5.57
N CYS A 155 -16.46 1.96 -5.05
CA CYS A 155 -16.95 0.66 -5.49
C CYS A 155 -17.62 0.90 -6.83
N SER A 156 -17.02 0.39 -7.92
CA SER A 156 -17.72 0.30 -9.19
C SER A 156 -18.99 -0.51 -8.94
N SER A 157 -20.13 0.17 -8.81
CA SER A 157 -21.42 -0.49 -8.91
C SER A 157 -21.35 -1.24 -10.22
N SER A 158 -21.35 -2.57 -10.18
CA SER A 158 -21.73 -3.36 -11.34
C SER A 158 -23.23 -3.12 -11.55
N GLU A 159 -23.58 -1.89 -11.90
CA GLU A 159 -24.90 -1.54 -12.38
C GLU A 159 -24.95 -2.18 -13.75
N THR A 160 -25.46 -3.41 -13.78
CA THR A 160 -25.97 -3.98 -15.02
C THR A 160 -27.02 -2.98 -15.50
N LEU A 161 -26.63 -2.14 -16.47
CA LEU A 161 -27.54 -1.23 -17.15
C LEU A 161 -28.80 -2.04 -17.48
N PRO A 162 -30.00 -1.62 -17.06
CA PRO A 162 -31.20 -2.37 -17.39
C PRO A 162 -31.28 -2.45 -18.91
N VAL A 163 -31.09 -3.67 -19.45
CA VAL A 163 -31.31 -3.96 -20.85
C VAL A 163 -32.79 -3.69 -21.11
N ARG A 164 -33.11 -2.47 -21.56
CA ARG A 164 -34.44 -2.18 -22.12
C ARG A 164 -34.52 -2.97 -23.41
N ALA A 165 -35.16 -4.15 -23.33
CA ALA A 165 -35.62 -4.82 -24.53
C ALA A 165 -36.58 -3.86 -25.26
N LEU A 166 -36.18 -3.45 -26.46
CA LEU A 166 -37.05 -2.74 -27.39
C LEU A 166 -38.04 -3.77 -27.93
N TRP A 167 -39.30 -3.68 -27.47
CA TRP A 167 -40.45 -4.33 -28.09
C TRP A 167 -41.35 -3.23 -28.64
#